data_AF-A0A9X0CTX0-F1
#
_entry.id   AF-A0A9X0CTX0-F1
#
_cell.length_a   1.000
_cell.length_b   1.000
_cell.length_c   1.000
_cell.angle_alpha   90.00
_cell.angle_beta   90.00
_cell.angle_gamma   90.00
#
_symmetry.space_group_name_H-M   'P 1'
#
loop_
_entity.id
_entity.type
_entity.pdbx_description
1 polymer ?
#
loop_
_entity_poly.entity_id
_entity_poly.type
_entity_poly.pdbx_seq_one_letter_code
_entity_poly.pdbx_strand_id
1 'polypeptide(L)'
;MTQNEQERAIKRFHTGERNLLLATSVAEEGLDIQDCNYVIRYDMMGNEISTVQSRGRVRADEGKYSVLVGRDSGALKREYTSWFRESLMIEALSLVQKMDPETFKKTVKDLQLKNLQDRRLKKNVIATQKAVILDDDVTFRCRKCNVVACQAHDIRRVRESHYVILNSDVRDSKVDINPHPSPKIIDDIVMNKKIFCKRCHEDWGVTALISGVEWMCIKICSFVLEFPDRDPSRRIFKKWKALPFGIKEATIDEILQQSTEGVQDDFDCDDLSL
;
A
#
# COMPACT_ATOMS: atom_id res chain seq x y z
N MET A 1 -2.24 7.20 12.86
CA MET A 1 -2.43 6.56 14.17
C MET A 1 -2.03 5.10 14.07
N THR A 2 -1.18 4.62 14.98
CA THR A 2 -0.89 3.20 15.16
C THR A 2 -2.10 2.46 15.70
N GLN A 3 -2.12 1.13 15.65
CA GLN A 3 -3.21 0.32 16.21
C GLN A 3 -3.42 0.61 17.70
N ASN A 4 -2.33 0.67 18.48
CA ASN A 4 -2.38 1.00 19.91
C ASN A 4 -2.99 2.39 20.18
N GLU A 5 -2.74 3.36 19.32
CA GLU A 5 -3.37 4.69 19.44
C GLU A 5 -4.87 4.65 19.14
N GLN A 6 -5.29 3.86 18.15
CA GLN A 6 -6.71 3.66 17.83
C GLN A 6 -7.45 2.97 18.98
N GLU A 7 -6.90 1.88 19.52
CA GLU A 7 -7.47 1.15 20.66
C GLU A 7 -7.59 2.04 21.90
N ARG A 8 -6.59 2.88 22.18
CA ARG A 8 -6.66 3.86 23.28
C ARG A 8 -7.77 4.87 23.06
N ALA A 9 -7.91 5.42 21.85
CA ALA A 9 -8.97 6.38 21.54
C ALA A 9 -10.37 5.76 21.70
N ILE A 10 -10.55 4.52 21.22
CA ILE A 10 -11.80 3.76 21.35
C ILE A 10 -12.09 3.46 22.82
N LYS A 11 -11.11 3.02 23.61
CA LYS A 11 -11.27 2.76 25.04
C LYS A 11 -11.69 4.02 25.82
N ARG A 12 -11.12 5.18 25.49
CA ARG A 12 -11.52 6.47 26.09
C ARG A 12 -12.95 6.86 25.72
N PHE A 13 -13.39 6.52 24.53
CA PHE A 13 -14.79 6.70 24.12
C PHE A 13 -15.74 5.77 24.88
N HIS A 14 -15.41 4.47 24.98
CA HIS A 14 -16.19 3.48 25.73
C HIS A 14 -16.34 3.80 27.22
N THR A 15 -15.26 4.26 27.85
CA THR A 15 -15.26 4.61 29.28
C THR A 15 -15.99 5.92 29.57
N GLY A 16 -16.43 6.66 28.55
CA GLY A 16 -17.06 7.96 28.69
C GLY A 16 -16.09 9.11 29.00
N GLU A 17 -14.77 8.84 29.05
CA GLU A 17 -13.75 9.91 29.14
C GLU A 17 -13.88 10.87 27.96
N ARG A 18 -14.29 10.35 26.79
CA ARG A 18 -14.66 11.12 25.60
C ARG A 18 -16.05 10.71 25.15
N ASN A 19 -16.91 11.69 24.85
CA ASN A 19 -18.29 11.47 24.41
C ASN A 19 -18.49 11.73 22.90
N LEU A 20 -17.43 12.13 22.18
CA LEU A 20 -17.45 12.37 20.74
C LEU A 20 -16.20 11.76 20.11
N LEU A 21 -16.40 10.99 19.05
CA LEU A 21 -15.35 10.43 18.21
C LEU A 21 -15.42 11.06 16.82
N LEU A 22 -14.33 11.69 16.39
CA LEU A 22 -14.14 12.13 15.01
C LEU A 22 -13.27 11.10 14.31
N ALA A 23 -13.80 10.46 13.27
CA ALA A 23 -13.11 9.40 12.57
C ALA A 23 -13.28 9.51 11.05
N THR A 24 -12.33 8.91 10.32
CA THR A 24 -12.43 8.68 8.88
C THR A 24 -13.19 7.36 8.62
N SER A 25 -13.20 6.90 7.36
CA SER A 25 -13.82 5.63 6.96
C SER A 25 -13.36 4.39 7.76
N VAL A 26 -12.25 4.50 8.51
CA VAL A 26 -11.75 3.44 9.39
C VAL A 26 -12.78 3.06 10.47
N ALA A 27 -13.64 3.99 10.89
CA ALA A 27 -14.68 3.72 11.89
C ALA A 27 -15.95 3.06 11.31
N GLU A 28 -16.12 3.02 9.98
CA GLU A 28 -17.32 2.46 9.37
C GLU A 28 -17.35 0.93 9.56
N GLU A 29 -16.22 0.25 9.36
CA GLU A 29 -16.11 -1.21 9.40
C GLU A 29 -14.92 -1.68 10.23
N GLY A 30 -15.07 -2.85 10.88
CA GLY A 30 -13.96 -3.56 11.52
C GLY A 30 -13.51 -3.04 12.89
N LEU A 31 -13.77 -1.78 13.23
CA LEU A 31 -13.59 -1.28 14.60
C LEU A 31 -14.79 -1.64 15.46
N ASP A 32 -14.52 -2.17 16.66
CA ASP A 32 -15.54 -2.35 17.69
C ASP A 32 -15.75 -1.02 18.41
N ILE A 33 -16.77 -0.28 17.98
CA ILE A 33 -17.17 1.00 18.56
C ILE A 33 -18.50 0.75 19.26
N GLN A 34 -18.62 1.25 20.51
CA GLN A 34 -19.86 1.16 21.27
C GLN A 34 -21.05 1.68 20.48
N ASP A 35 -22.23 1.19 20.84
CA ASP A 35 -23.48 1.73 20.35
C ASP A 35 -23.57 3.24 20.67
N CYS A 36 -23.69 4.03 19.61
CA CYS A 36 -23.77 5.47 19.66
C CYS A 36 -25.24 5.92 19.67
N ASN A 37 -25.50 7.04 20.36
CA ASN A 37 -26.80 7.71 20.25
C ASN A 37 -26.90 8.52 18.95
N TYR A 38 -25.77 9.00 18.44
CA TYR A 38 -25.73 9.85 17.24
C TYR A 38 -24.59 9.43 16.33
N VAL A 39 -24.88 9.31 15.04
CA VAL A 39 -23.88 9.16 13.98
C VAL A 39 -24.11 10.23 12.94
N ILE A 40 -23.09 11.04 12.70
CA ILE A 40 -23.12 12.12 11.71
C ILE A 40 -22.10 11.81 10.63
N ARG A 41 -22.55 11.63 9.39
CA ARG A 41 -21.66 11.55 8.22
C ARG A 41 -21.48 12.94 7.65
N TYR A 42 -20.27 13.47 7.76
CA TYR A 42 -19.92 14.82 7.32
C TYR A 42 -19.24 14.77 5.95
N ASP A 43 -19.94 15.23 4.91
CA ASP A 43 -19.52 15.35 3.52
C ASP A 43 -18.79 14.12 2.96
N MET A 44 -19.19 12.94 3.45
CA MET A 44 -18.52 11.69 3.15
C MET A 44 -19.25 10.94 2.03
N MET A 45 -18.48 10.44 1.07
CA MET A 45 -18.99 9.69 -0.07
C MET A 45 -18.56 8.22 0.03
N GLY A 46 -19.43 7.40 0.64
CA GLY A 46 -19.23 5.96 0.74
C GLY A 46 -20.05 5.15 -0.27
N ASN A 47 -20.01 3.82 -0.12
CA ASN A 47 -20.90 2.88 -0.80
C ASN A 47 -22.10 2.50 0.09
N GLU A 48 -23.07 1.77 -0.46
CA GLU A 48 -24.25 1.29 0.28
C GLU A 48 -23.91 0.48 1.53
N ILE A 49 -22.82 -0.30 1.50
CA ILE A 49 -22.37 -1.10 2.65
C ILE A 49 -21.92 -0.17 3.80
N SER A 50 -21.08 0.82 3.50
CA SER A 50 -20.60 1.80 4.49
C SER A 50 -21.73 2.59 5.13
N THR A 51 -22.77 2.92 4.37
CA THR A 51 -23.98 3.60 4.86
C THR A 51 -24.72 2.72 5.86
N VAL A 52 -24.95 1.45 5.53
CA VAL A 52 -25.64 0.48 6.41
C VAL A 52 -24.83 0.23 7.68
N GLN A 53 -23.51 0.04 7.57
CA GLN A 53 -22.63 -0.20 8.72
C GLN A 53 -22.57 0.99 9.66
N SER A 54 -22.44 2.20 9.12
CA SER A 54 -22.46 3.45 9.91
C SER A 54 -23.80 3.64 10.63
N ARG A 55 -24.91 3.37 9.94
CA ARG A 55 -26.26 3.43 10.52
C ARG A 55 -26.43 2.37 11.63
N GLY A 56 -25.84 1.19 11.47
CA GLY A 56 -25.86 0.11 12.46
C GLY A 56 -25.12 0.40 13.77
N ARG A 57 -24.34 1.49 13.84
CA ARG A 57 -23.76 2.01 15.09
C ARG A 57 -24.75 2.80 15.94
N VAL A 58 -25.89 3.18 15.37
CA VAL A 58 -26.99 3.81 16.11
C VAL A 58 -27.91 2.70 16.61
N ARG A 59 -27.80 2.33 17.89
CA ARG A 59 -28.68 1.29 18.49
C ARG A 59 -29.54 1.78 19.65
N ALA A 60 -29.29 2.99 20.15
CA ALA A 60 -30.19 3.58 21.13
C ALA A 60 -31.57 3.84 20.48
N ASP A 61 -32.65 3.59 21.22
CA ASP A 61 -34.03 3.71 20.71
C ASP A 61 -34.34 5.11 20.14
N GLU A 62 -33.80 6.16 20.76
CA GLU A 62 -33.93 7.55 20.29
C GLU A 62 -32.72 8.04 19.47
N GLY A 63 -31.89 7.11 19.02
CA GLY A 63 -30.67 7.44 18.30
C GLY A 63 -30.95 8.03 16.92
N LYS A 64 -30.06 8.91 16.43
CA LYS A 64 -30.20 9.53 15.11
C LYS A 64 -28.99 9.30 14.23
N TYR A 65 -29.26 8.90 12.99
CA TYR A 65 -28.30 8.92 11.89
C TYR A 65 -28.57 10.15 11.04
N SER A 66 -27.55 10.98 10.80
CA SER A 66 -27.66 12.22 10.03
C SER A 66 -26.55 12.32 9.01
N VAL A 67 -26.89 12.82 7.83
CA VAL A 67 -25.96 13.06 6.73
C VAL A 67 -25.90 14.56 6.50
N LEU A 68 -24.73 15.14 6.74
CA LEU A 68 -24.49 16.56 6.52
C LEU A 68 -23.63 16.70 5.26
N VAL A 69 -24.20 17.25 4.19
CA VAL A 69 -23.55 17.37 2.88
C VAL A 69 -23.68 18.78 2.35
N GLY A 70 -22.67 19.23 1.59
CA GLY A 70 -22.74 20.50 0.89
C GLY A 70 -23.85 20.46 -0.16
N ARG A 71 -24.62 21.56 -0.31
CA ARG A 71 -25.77 21.66 -1.22
C ARG A 71 -25.44 21.24 -2.66
N ASP A 72 -24.25 21.58 -3.13
CA ASP A 72 -23.81 21.38 -4.52
C ASP A 72 -22.75 20.25 -4.66
N SER A 73 -22.51 19.47 -3.60
CA SER A 73 -21.46 18.43 -3.56
C SER A 73 -21.78 17.20 -4.41
N GLY A 74 -23.03 17.03 -4.85
CA GLY A 74 -23.53 15.79 -5.45
C GLY A 74 -23.60 14.60 -4.47
N ALA A 75 -23.18 14.78 -3.21
CA ALA A 75 -23.16 13.72 -2.20
C ALA A 75 -24.58 13.28 -1.81
N LEU A 76 -25.55 14.20 -1.78
CA LEU A 76 -26.95 13.86 -1.53
C LEU A 76 -27.51 12.86 -2.55
N LYS A 77 -27.20 13.05 -3.85
CA LYS A 77 -27.60 12.12 -4.92
C LYS A 77 -26.99 10.73 -4.71
N ARG A 78 -25.75 10.66 -4.23
CA ARG A 78 -25.08 9.38 -3.93
C ARG A 78 -25.69 8.69 -2.72
N GLU A 79 -26.10 9.43 -1.69
CA GLU A 79 -26.79 8.83 -0.53
C GLU A 79 -28.13 8.22 -0.97
N TYR A 80 -28.92 8.92 -1.78
CA TYR A 80 -30.15 8.35 -2.38
C TYR A 80 -29.88 7.11 -3.23
N THR A 81 -28.82 7.15 -4.04
CA THR A 81 -28.41 5.99 -4.85
C THR A 81 -28.03 4.81 -3.96
N SER A 82 -27.38 5.07 -2.83
CA SER A 82 -26.96 4.05 -1.86
C SER A 82 -28.16 3.40 -1.19
N TRP A 83 -29.17 4.17 -0.78
CA TRP A 83 -30.43 3.62 -0.26
C TRP A 83 -31.17 2.78 -1.29
N PHE A 84 -31.21 3.23 -2.55
CA PHE A 84 -31.81 2.44 -3.62
C PHE A 84 -31.08 1.11 -3.85
N ARG A 85 -29.75 1.11 -3.83
CA ARG A 85 -28.93 -0.10 -3.93
C ARG A 85 -29.11 -1.03 -2.73
N GLU A 86 -29.29 -0.49 -1.54
CA GLU A 86 -29.63 -1.26 -0.34
C GLU A 86 -30.94 -2.04 -0.56
N SER A 87 -31.99 -1.38 -1.05
CA SER A 87 -33.26 -2.03 -1.37
C SER A 87 -33.11 -3.11 -2.45
N LEU A 88 -32.38 -2.82 -3.52
CA LEU A 88 -32.09 -3.81 -4.58
C LEU A 88 -31.29 -5.01 -4.06
N MET A 89 -30.37 -4.80 -3.12
CA MET A 89 -29.60 -5.88 -2.50
C MET A 89 -30.51 -6.83 -1.72
N ILE A 90 -31.44 -6.29 -0.94
CA ILE A 90 -32.43 -7.09 -0.19
C ILE A 90 -33.33 -7.88 -1.14
N GLU A 91 -33.79 -7.24 -2.22
CA GLU A 91 -34.60 -7.90 -3.24
C GLU A 91 -33.81 -9.02 -3.94
N ALA A 92 -32.58 -8.75 -4.37
CA ALA A 92 -31.72 -9.73 -5.00
C ALA A 92 -31.44 -10.93 -4.08
N LEU A 93 -31.21 -10.69 -2.78
CA LEU A 93 -31.05 -11.76 -1.79
C LEU A 93 -32.30 -12.62 -1.67
N SER A 94 -33.48 -12.00 -1.63
CA SER A 94 -34.77 -12.71 -1.60
C SER A 94 -34.94 -13.62 -2.82
N LEU A 95 -34.59 -13.12 -4.02
CA LEU A 95 -34.64 -13.90 -5.26
C LEU A 95 -33.68 -15.09 -5.23
N VAL A 96 -32.46 -14.88 -4.74
CA VAL A 96 -31.45 -15.95 -4.61
C VAL A 96 -31.86 -16.99 -3.58
N GLN A 97 -32.41 -16.57 -2.43
CA GLN A 97 -32.89 -17.48 -1.38
C GLN A 97 -34.07 -18.33 -1.82
N LYS A 98 -34.90 -17.81 -2.74
CA LYS A 98 -36.04 -18.52 -3.34
C LYS A 98 -35.67 -19.38 -4.54
N MET A 99 -34.41 -19.32 -4.99
CA MET A 99 -33.95 -20.08 -6.15
C MET A 99 -33.97 -21.58 -5.83
N ASP A 100 -34.34 -22.38 -6.83
CA ASP A 100 -34.21 -23.82 -6.75
C ASP A 100 -32.76 -24.24 -6.41
N PRO A 101 -32.54 -25.17 -5.44
CA PRO A 101 -31.20 -25.55 -4.99
C PRO A 101 -30.30 -26.12 -6.09
N GLU A 102 -30.84 -26.84 -7.08
CA GLU A 102 -30.04 -27.39 -8.18
C GLU A 102 -29.58 -26.29 -9.13
N THR A 103 -30.50 -25.39 -9.47
CA THR A 103 -30.23 -24.19 -10.27
C THR A 103 -29.17 -23.32 -9.60
N PHE A 104 -29.32 -23.04 -8.31
CA PHE A 104 -28.35 -22.27 -7.53
C PHE A 104 -26.96 -22.91 -7.56
N LYS A 105 -26.86 -24.21 -7.27
CA LYS A 105 -25.58 -24.95 -7.30
C LYS A 105 -24.93 -24.90 -8.68
N LYS A 106 -25.71 -25.07 -9.74
CA LYS A 106 -25.21 -24.99 -11.12
C LYS A 106 -24.66 -23.60 -11.44
N THR A 107 -25.42 -22.54 -11.16
CA THR A 107 -24.99 -21.16 -11.39
C THR A 107 -23.72 -20.81 -10.59
N VAL A 108 -23.64 -21.23 -9.33
CA VAL A 108 -22.44 -21.03 -8.50
C VAL A 108 -21.24 -21.75 -9.11
N LYS A 109 -21.40 -23.00 -9.56
CA LYS A 109 -20.33 -23.77 -10.19
C LYS A 109 -19.83 -23.11 -11.50
N ASP A 110 -20.76 -22.62 -12.32
CA ASP A 110 -20.42 -21.94 -13.58
C ASP A 110 -19.66 -20.63 -13.32
N LEU A 111 -20.11 -19.84 -12.33
CA LEU A 111 -19.41 -18.63 -11.88
C LEU A 111 -18.02 -18.95 -11.32
N GLN A 112 -17.88 -20.00 -10.52
CA GLN A 112 -16.59 -20.44 -9.99
C GLN A 112 -15.64 -20.85 -11.12
N LEU A 113 -16.11 -21.63 -12.09
CA LEU A 113 -15.30 -22.07 -13.23
C LEU A 113 -14.83 -20.88 -14.08
N LYS A 114 -15.75 -19.95 -14.39
CA LYS A 114 -15.41 -18.71 -15.09
C LYS A 114 -14.38 -17.88 -14.32
N ASN A 115 -14.58 -17.69 -13.02
CA ASN A 115 -13.63 -16.96 -12.17
C ASN A 115 -12.25 -17.63 -12.13
N LEU A 116 -12.18 -18.96 -12.15
CA LEU A 116 -10.92 -19.70 -12.23
C LEU A 116 -10.22 -19.49 -13.58
N GLN A 117 -10.97 -19.53 -14.69
CA GLN A 117 -10.45 -19.25 -16.03
C GLN A 117 -9.93 -17.81 -16.14
N ASP A 118 -10.71 -16.83 -15.70
CA ASP A 118 -10.33 -15.41 -15.71
C ASP A 118 -9.07 -15.15 -14.87
N ARG A 119 -8.96 -15.80 -13.70
CA ARG A 119 -7.75 -15.72 -12.85
C ARG A 119 -6.53 -16.34 -13.54
N ARG A 120 -6.68 -17.49 -14.20
CA ARG A 120 -5.59 -18.13 -14.96
C ARG A 120 -5.13 -17.25 -16.13
N LEU A 121 -6.07 -16.73 -16.92
CA LEU A 121 -5.76 -15.86 -18.04
C LEU A 121 -5.03 -14.58 -17.58
N LYS A 122 -5.53 -13.91 -16.52
CA LYS A 122 -4.86 -12.73 -15.94
C LYS A 122 -3.44 -13.05 -15.46
N LYS A 123 -3.24 -14.20 -14.78
CA LYS A 123 -1.90 -14.63 -14.36
C LYS A 123 -0.97 -14.84 -15.55
N ASN A 124 -1.44 -15.51 -16.61
CA ASN A 124 -0.65 -15.76 -17.80
C ASN A 124 -0.28 -14.47 -18.53
N VAL A 125 -1.22 -13.54 -18.72
CA VAL A 125 -0.96 -12.23 -19.34
C VAL A 125 0.10 -11.46 -18.55
N ILE A 126 -0.02 -11.40 -17.22
CA ILE A 126 0.97 -10.73 -16.36
C ILE A 126 2.32 -11.44 -16.42
N ALA A 127 2.34 -12.78 -16.45
CA ALA A 127 3.58 -13.56 -16.54
C ALA A 127 4.28 -13.32 -17.89
N THR A 128 3.56 -13.31 -19.00
CA THR A 128 4.10 -12.99 -20.34
C THR A 128 4.66 -11.57 -20.39
N GLN A 129 3.94 -10.58 -19.86
CA GLN A 129 4.45 -9.20 -19.79
C GLN A 129 5.73 -9.11 -18.95
N LYS A 130 5.80 -9.83 -17.82
CA LYS A 130 6.98 -9.80 -16.93
C LYS A 130 8.14 -10.68 -17.38
N ALA A 131 7.88 -11.67 -18.24
CA ALA A 131 8.91 -12.53 -18.83
C ALA A 131 9.76 -11.79 -19.87
N VAL A 132 9.31 -10.60 -20.30
CA VAL A 132 10.17 -9.65 -21.00
C VAL A 132 11.24 -9.19 -20.02
N ILE A 133 12.38 -9.87 -20.06
CA ILE A 133 13.62 -9.42 -19.43
C ILE A 133 14.04 -8.19 -20.21
N LEU A 134 14.17 -7.07 -19.52
CA LEU A 134 14.59 -5.84 -20.17
C LEU A 134 16.07 -5.91 -20.53
N ASP A 135 16.42 -5.28 -21.65
CA ASP A 135 17.81 -4.96 -21.98
C ASP A 135 18.38 -3.96 -20.96
N ASP A 136 19.71 -3.89 -20.84
CA ASP A 136 20.46 -3.20 -19.76
C ASP A 136 20.31 -1.66 -19.71
N ASP A 137 19.29 -1.09 -20.37
CA ASP A 137 19.23 0.32 -20.79
C ASP A 137 18.14 1.18 -20.12
N VAL A 138 17.27 0.64 -19.26
CA VAL A 138 16.29 1.51 -18.56
C VAL A 138 16.94 2.28 -17.42
N THR A 139 16.96 3.60 -17.59
CA THR A 139 17.55 4.53 -16.62
C THR A 139 16.49 5.03 -15.64
N PHE A 140 16.77 4.89 -14.34
CA PHE A 140 15.98 5.47 -13.27
C PHE A 140 16.52 6.86 -12.93
N ARG A 141 15.66 7.88 -13.06
CA ARG A 141 16.01 9.27 -12.73
C ARG A 141 15.19 9.75 -11.56
N CYS A 142 15.78 10.59 -10.71
CA CYS A 142 15.03 11.25 -9.65
C CYS A 142 13.87 12.06 -10.22
N ARG A 143 12.67 11.85 -9.70
CA ARG A 143 11.46 12.53 -10.20
C ARG A 143 11.52 14.06 -10.12
N LYS A 144 12.21 14.60 -9.12
CA LYS A 144 12.25 16.05 -8.86
C LYS A 144 13.36 16.76 -9.64
N CYS A 145 14.58 16.23 -9.63
CA CYS A 145 15.74 16.89 -10.25
C CYS A 145 16.31 16.19 -11.49
N ASN A 146 15.73 15.05 -11.90
CA ASN A 146 16.13 14.25 -13.06
C ASN A 146 17.58 13.74 -13.06
N VAL A 147 18.30 13.83 -11.94
CA VAL A 147 19.62 13.19 -11.79
C VAL A 147 19.47 11.67 -11.98
N VAL A 148 20.42 11.06 -12.68
CA VAL A 148 20.46 9.61 -12.89
C VAL A 148 20.73 8.93 -11.55
N ALA A 149 19.79 8.12 -11.08
CA ALA A 149 19.94 7.33 -9.86
C ALA A 149 20.73 6.05 -10.17
N CYS A 150 20.15 5.15 -10.98
CA CYS A 150 20.75 3.85 -11.32
C CYS A 150 20.15 3.32 -12.64
N GLN A 151 20.68 2.21 -13.14
CA GLN A 151 20.08 1.44 -14.23
C GLN A 151 19.15 0.36 -13.68
N ALA A 152 18.31 -0.21 -14.54
CA ALA A 152 17.40 -1.28 -14.15
C ALA A 152 18.13 -2.53 -13.65
N HIS A 153 19.32 -2.84 -14.19
CA HIS A 153 20.12 -3.98 -13.77
C HIS A 153 20.79 -3.80 -12.40
N ASP A 154 20.87 -2.58 -11.86
CA ASP A 154 21.37 -2.33 -10.50
C ASP A 154 20.33 -2.67 -9.43
N ILE A 155 19.09 -2.94 -9.84
CA ILE A 155 17.96 -3.18 -8.93
C ILE A 155 17.73 -4.67 -8.78
N ARG A 156 17.55 -5.11 -7.54
CA ARG A 156 17.08 -6.45 -7.19
C ARG A 156 15.84 -6.42 -6.34
N ARG A 157 15.14 -7.54 -6.33
CA ARG A 157 14.04 -7.81 -5.42
C ARG A 157 14.52 -8.72 -4.29
N VAL A 158 14.19 -8.37 -3.06
CA VAL A 158 14.52 -9.12 -1.84
C VAL A 158 13.23 -9.44 -1.09
N ARG A 159 13.08 -10.69 -0.65
CA ARG A 159 11.85 -11.21 0.02
C ARG A 159 10.58 -10.81 -0.75
N GLU A 160 10.62 -10.98 -2.08
CA GLU A 160 9.51 -10.77 -3.03
C GLU A 160 8.94 -9.35 -3.19
N SER A 161 9.23 -8.42 -2.27
CA SER A 161 8.51 -7.15 -2.13
C SER A 161 9.39 -5.92 -1.93
N HIS A 162 10.64 -6.10 -1.54
CA HIS A 162 11.60 -5.01 -1.32
C HIS A 162 12.44 -4.84 -2.58
N TYR A 163 12.47 -3.64 -3.14
CA TYR A 163 13.24 -3.32 -4.33
C TYR A 163 14.46 -2.51 -3.90
N VAL A 164 15.65 -3.07 -4.11
CA VAL A 164 16.90 -2.58 -3.54
C VAL A 164 17.87 -2.22 -4.65
N ILE A 165 18.68 -1.18 -4.44
CA ILE A 165 19.82 -0.86 -5.31
C ILE A 165 21.05 -1.54 -4.72
N LEU A 166 21.75 -2.36 -5.51
CA LEU A 166 22.99 -3.03 -5.09
C LEU A 166 24.22 -2.13 -5.18
N ASN A 167 24.20 -1.16 -6.11
CA ASN A 167 25.38 -0.36 -6.43
C ASN A 167 25.76 0.59 -5.28
N SER A 168 26.93 0.35 -4.67
CA SER A 168 27.50 1.12 -3.57
C SER A 168 27.80 2.58 -3.94
N ASP A 169 28.18 2.87 -5.20
CA ASP A 169 28.42 4.25 -5.64
C ASP A 169 27.18 5.14 -5.46
N VAL A 170 25.98 4.55 -5.61
CA VAL A 170 24.72 5.30 -5.41
C VAL A 170 24.57 5.70 -3.94
N ARG A 171 24.99 4.83 -3.01
CA ARG A 171 24.95 5.07 -1.57
C ARG A 171 25.80 6.28 -1.19
N ASP A 172 27.01 6.35 -1.73
CA ASP A 172 28.00 7.36 -1.30
C ASP A 172 27.85 8.69 -2.04
N SER A 173 27.53 8.62 -3.34
CA SER A 173 27.56 9.80 -4.21
C SER A 173 26.19 10.44 -4.45
N LYS A 174 25.07 9.71 -4.31
CA LYS A 174 23.75 10.17 -4.79
C LYS A 174 22.67 10.34 -3.73
N VAL A 175 22.87 9.80 -2.53
CA VAL A 175 21.85 9.84 -1.47
C VAL A 175 22.36 10.44 -0.17
N ASP A 176 21.43 11.00 0.60
CA ASP A 176 21.59 11.31 2.01
C ASP A 176 20.73 10.35 2.82
N ILE A 177 21.29 9.75 3.87
CA ILE A 177 20.60 8.79 4.73
C ILE A 177 20.46 9.40 6.13
N ASN A 178 19.22 9.58 6.58
CA ASN A 178 18.91 10.20 7.88
C ASN A 178 18.07 9.25 8.74
N PRO A 179 18.10 9.36 10.08
CA PRO A 179 17.21 8.61 10.96
C PRO A 179 15.74 8.78 10.59
N HIS A 180 14.98 7.68 10.59
CA HIS A 180 13.55 7.68 10.28
C HIS A 180 12.77 8.26 11.47
N PRO A 181 11.84 9.22 11.27
CA PRO A 181 11.13 9.87 12.37
C PRO A 181 10.17 8.94 13.14
N SER A 182 9.75 7.85 12.51
CA SER A 182 8.92 6.79 13.10
C SER A 182 9.39 5.40 12.65
N PRO A 183 10.52 4.89 13.19
CA PRO A 183 11.08 3.61 12.79
C PRO A 183 10.04 2.49 12.87
N LYS A 184 10.11 1.54 11.94
CA LYS A 184 9.18 0.41 11.88
C LYS A 184 9.92 -0.90 11.92
N ILE A 185 9.37 -1.84 12.66
CA ILE A 185 9.78 -3.23 12.66
C ILE A 185 8.58 -4.01 12.14
N ILE A 186 8.77 -4.73 11.05
CA ILE A 186 7.75 -5.59 10.45
C ILE A 186 8.40 -6.96 10.32
N ASP A 187 7.89 -7.93 11.08
CA ASP A 187 8.53 -9.23 11.26
C ASP A 187 10.00 -9.05 11.69
N ASP A 188 10.95 -9.63 10.96
CA ASP A 188 12.39 -9.49 11.22
C ASP A 188 13.05 -8.33 10.45
N ILE A 189 12.26 -7.42 9.87
CA ILE A 189 12.75 -6.33 9.03
C ILE A 189 12.71 -5.01 9.79
N VAL A 190 13.87 -4.38 9.97
CA VAL A 190 13.98 -3.07 10.64
C VAL A 190 14.15 -1.96 9.61
N MET A 191 13.22 -1.00 9.60
CA MET A 191 13.25 0.20 8.76
C MET A 191 13.44 1.43 9.63
N ASN A 192 14.70 1.86 9.79
CA ASN A 192 15.10 2.89 10.75
C ASN A 192 15.76 4.12 10.13
N LYS A 193 16.07 4.13 8.82
CA LYS A 193 16.59 5.32 8.12
C LYS A 193 15.77 5.65 6.88
N LYS A 194 15.76 6.93 6.51
CA LYS A 194 15.15 7.50 5.29
C LYS A 194 16.24 7.82 4.28
N ILE A 195 15.98 7.52 3.02
CA ILE A 195 16.88 7.78 1.91
C ILE A 195 16.36 8.96 1.11
N PHE A 196 17.19 9.98 0.92
CA PHE A 196 16.85 11.18 0.16
C PHE A 196 17.83 11.38 -0.98
N CYS A 197 17.37 12.01 -2.07
CA CYS A 197 18.26 12.48 -3.12
C CYS A 197 19.18 13.58 -2.60
N LYS A 198 20.50 13.38 -2.71
CA LYS A 198 21.52 14.36 -2.27
C LYS A 198 21.40 15.72 -2.95
N ARG A 199 20.87 15.76 -4.17
CA ARG A 199 20.74 17.00 -4.96
C ARG A 199 19.50 17.84 -4.63
N CYS A 200 18.38 17.22 -4.26
CA CYS A 200 17.09 17.92 -4.18
C CYS A 200 16.20 17.52 -2.99
N HIS A 201 16.73 16.64 -2.14
CA HIS A 201 16.07 16.03 -0.97
C HIS A 201 14.73 15.37 -1.28
N GLU A 202 14.53 14.90 -2.52
CA GLU A 202 13.39 14.04 -2.84
C GLU A 202 13.52 12.73 -2.06
N ASP A 203 12.48 12.37 -1.31
CA ASP A 203 12.42 11.12 -0.56
C ASP A 203 12.44 9.94 -1.55
N TRP A 204 13.48 9.13 -1.54
CA TRP A 204 13.66 7.96 -2.41
C TRP A 204 13.20 6.66 -1.77
N GLY A 205 13.10 6.59 -0.44
CA GLY A 205 12.73 5.38 0.26
C GLY A 205 13.27 5.30 1.68
N VAL A 206 13.60 4.08 2.10
CA VAL A 206 14.05 3.73 3.45
C VAL A 206 15.18 2.71 3.39
N THR A 207 16.02 2.63 4.42
CA THR A 207 16.85 1.44 4.61
C THR A 207 16.03 0.32 5.24
N ALA A 208 16.35 -0.93 4.92
CA ALA A 208 15.74 -2.11 5.54
C ALA A 208 16.84 -3.10 5.93
N LEU A 209 16.98 -3.37 7.23
CA LEU A 209 17.83 -4.43 7.74
C LEU A 209 17.10 -5.77 7.58
N ILE A 210 17.58 -6.63 6.69
CA ILE A 210 16.98 -7.92 6.36
C ILE A 210 18.06 -9.00 6.50
N SER A 211 17.83 -9.97 7.39
CA SER A 211 18.78 -11.07 7.64
C SER A 211 20.21 -10.59 7.97
N GLY A 212 20.33 -9.49 8.70
CA GLY A 212 21.61 -8.89 9.09
C GLY A 212 22.26 -7.96 8.06
N VAL A 213 21.66 -7.80 6.87
CA VAL A 213 22.19 -6.93 5.81
C VAL A 213 21.30 -5.69 5.66
N GLU A 214 21.90 -4.49 5.67
CA GLU A 214 21.17 -3.23 5.47
C GLU A 214 21.03 -2.91 3.97
N TRP A 215 19.78 -2.89 3.49
CA TRP A 215 19.45 -2.65 2.09
C TRP A 215 18.87 -1.25 1.85
N MET A 216 19.21 -0.63 0.72
CA MET A 216 18.56 0.60 0.26
C MET A 216 17.25 0.32 -0.47
N CYS A 217 16.13 0.29 0.24
CA CYS A 217 14.81 0.05 -0.34
C CYS A 217 14.23 1.33 -0.96
N ILE A 218 14.04 1.31 -2.28
CA ILE A 218 13.53 2.46 -3.04
C ILE A 218 12.03 2.35 -3.36
N LYS A 219 11.36 3.51 -3.44
CA LYS A 219 9.96 3.60 -3.87
C LYS A 219 9.86 4.08 -5.32
N ILE A 220 9.23 3.27 -6.18
CA ILE A 220 9.13 3.54 -7.63
C ILE A 220 8.55 4.93 -7.98
N CYS A 221 7.66 5.45 -7.15
CA CYS A 221 7.00 6.74 -7.39
C CYS A 221 7.92 7.96 -7.20
N SER A 222 9.14 7.76 -6.69
CA SER A 222 10.21 8.76 -6.62
C SER A 222 11.05 8.86 -7.87
N PHE A 223 10.79 8.01 -8.86
CA PHE A 223 11.60 7.92 -10.06
C PHE A 223 10.77 8.11 -11.33
N VAL A 224 11.43 8.66 -12.34
CA VAL A 224 10.99 8.69 -13.73
C VAL A 224 11.86 7.70 -14.49
N LEU A 225 11.24 6.77 -15.20
CA LEU A 225 11.93 5.77 -15.99
C LEU A 225 12.07 6.27 -17.42
N GLU A 226 13.29 6.23 -17.94
CA GLU A 226 13.63 6.54 -19.32
C GLU A 226 13.92 5.22 -20.04
N PHE A 227 13.15 4.94 -21.09
CA PHE A 227 13.29 3.73 -21.92
C PHE A 227 14.12 4.06 -23.18
N PRO A 228 14.92 3.11 -23.69
CA PRO A 228 15.84 3.32 -24.81
C PRO A 228 15.18 3.41 -26.20
N ASP A 229 13.85 3.33 -26.31
CA ASP A 229 13.14 3.33 -27.60
C ASP A 229 13.40 4.59 -28.43
N ARG A 230 13.19 4.49 -29.76
CA ARG A 230 13.37 5.56 -30.78
C ARG A 230 12.63 6.88 -30.47
N ASP A 231 11.69 6.86 -29.53
CA ASP A 231 11.08 8.02 -28.91
C ASP A 231 11.25 7.86 -27.39
N PRO A 232 12.13 8.66 -26.72
CA PRO A 232 12.47 8.50 -25.30
C PRO A 232 11.26 8.84 -24.41
N SER A 233 10.37 7.88 -24.27
CA SER A 233 9.16 8.03 -23.48
C SER A 233 9.52 7.93 -22.00
N ARG A 234 9.43 9.06 -21.29
CA ARG A 234 9.60 9.12 -19.84
C ARG A 234 8.29 8.77 -19.16
N ARG A 235 8.31 7.77 -18.28
CA ARG A 235 7.11 7.26 -17.62
C ARG A 235 7.27 7.23 -16.10
N ILE A 236 6.17 7.51 -15.41
CA ILE A 236 6.08 7.43 -13.95
C ILE A 236 5.16 6.27 -13.59
N PHE A 237 5.62 5.46 -12.64
CA PHE A 237 4.84 4.33 -12.14
C PHE A 237 4.54 4.52 -10.65
N LYS A 238 3.29 4.26 -10.25
CA LYS A 238 2.87 4.32 -8.83
C LYS A 238 3.17 3.04 -8.06
N LYS A 239 3.33 1.90 -8.75
CA LYS A 239 3.53 0.57 -8.17
C LYS A 239 4.52 -0.22 -9.02
N TRP A 240 5.43 -0.94 -8.38
CA TRP A 240 6.41 -1.81 -9.06
C TRP A 240 5.73 -2.88 -9.94
N LYS A 241 4.58 -3.40 -9.52
CA LYS A 241 3.79 -4.37 -10.30
C LYS A 241 3.25 -3.83 -11.63
N ALA A 242 3.23 -2.51 -11.83
CA ALA A 242 2.78 -1.87 -13.05
C ALA A 242 3.91 -1.67 -14.08
N LEU A 243 5.15 -2.02 -13.73
CA LEU A 243 6.25 -2.01 -14.69
C LEU A 243 5.99 -3.02 -15.82
N PRO A 244 6.36 -2.68 -17.06
CA PRO A 244 6.19 -3.56 -18.20
C PRO A 244 7.23 -4.70 -18.27
N PHE A 245 8.07 -4.86 -17.24
CA PHE A 245 9.13 -5.86 -17.15
C PHE A 245 9.28 -6.37 -15.71
N GLY A 246 9.97 -7.51 -15.55
CA GLY A 246 10.32 -8.07 -14.24
C GLY A 246 11.65 -7.55 -13.70
N ILE A 247 11.73 -7.37 -12.37
CA ILE A 247 13.00 -7.17 -11.66
C ILE A 247 13.44 -8.52 -11.08
N LYS A 248 14.71 -8.89 -11.26
CA LYS A 248 15.28 -10.16 -10.78
C LYS A 248 15.34 -10.19 -9.25
N GLU A 249 15.19 -11.39 -8.67
CA GLU A 249 15.48 -11.60 -7.24
C GLU A 249 17.00 -11.52 -7.02
N ALA A 250 17.43 -11.00 -5.87
CA ALA A 250 18.84 -11.00 -5.49
C ALA A 250 19.37 -12.44 -5.40
N THR A 251 20.55 -12.69 -5.97
CA THR A 251 21.23 -13.98 -5.84
C THR A 251 21.89 -14.12 -4.48
N ILE A 252 22.25 -15.36 -4.10
CA ILE A 252 22.97 -15.62 -2.85
C ILE A 252 24.31 -14.87 -2.84
N ASP A 253 25.02 -14.87 -3.96
CA ASP A 253 26.32 -14.19 -4.10
C ASP A 253 26.19 -12.67 -3.93
N GLU A 254 25.16 -12.06 -4.55
CA GLU A 254 24.87 -10.62 -4.39
C GLU A 254 24.55 -10.27 -2.92
N ILE A 255 23.86 -11.17 -2.21
CA ILE A 255 23.57 -11.00 -0.77
C ILE A 255 24.84 -11.10 0.07
N LEU A 256 25.72 -12.06 -0.23
CA LEU A 256 26.97 -12.26 0.48
C LEU A 256 27.93 -11.09 0.27
N GLN A 257 28.06 -10.57 -0.95
CA GLN A 257 28.86 -9.38 -1.24
C GLN A 257 28.41 -8.16 -0.43
N GLN A 258 27.09 -7.93 -0.36
CA GLN A 258 26.54 -6.84 0.45
C GLN A 258 26.81 -7.03 1.95
N SER A 259 26.80 -8.28 2.44
CA SER A 259 27.13 -8.57 3.85
C SER A 259 28.59 -8.30 4.18
N THR A 260 29.52 -8.54 3.25
CA THR A 260 30.95 -8.30 3.48
C THR A 260 31.31 -6.82 3.48
N GLU A 261 30.63 -6.01 2.66
CA GLU A 261 30.81 -4.55 2.66
C GLU A 261 30.30 -3.92 3.97
N GLY A 262 29.22 -4.43 4.56
CA GLY A 262 28.69 -3.93 5.84
C GLY A 262 29.54 -4.23 7.07
N VAL A 263 30.50 -5.16 6.99
CA VAL A 263 31.41 -5.50 8.11
C VAL A 263 32.63 -4.57 8.16
N GLN A 264 32.98 -3.89 7.06
CA GLN A 264 34.11 -2.96 7.06
C GLN A 264 33.83 -1.64 7.79
N ASP A 265 32.57 -1.23 7.93
CA ASP A 265 32.20 0.03 8.62
C ASP A 265 32.13 -0.10 10.15
N ASP A 266 32.14 -1.32 10.72
CA ASP A 266 32.03 -1.56 12.18
C ASP A 266 33.38 -1.75 12.89
N PHE A 267 34.51 -1.67 12.16
CA PHE A 267 35.87 -1.80 12.71
C PHE A 267 36.66 -0.47 12.66
N ASP A 268 36.05 0.65 13.04
CA ASP A 268 36.83 1.80 13.53
C ASP A 268 37.24 1.50 14.99
N CYS A 269 38.39 0.83 15.10
CA CYS A 269 39.08 0.57 16.36
C CYS A 269 39.75 1.87 16.88
N ASP A 270 38.95 2.79 17.42
CA ASP A 270 39.42 3.82 18.35
C ASP A 270 39.26 3.29 19.78
N ASP A 271 40.25 2.52 20.23
CA ASP A 271 40.88 2.65 21.55
C ASP A 271 41.87 1.51 21.72
N LEU A 272 43.16 1.84 21.80
CA LEU A 272 44.17 1.27 22.68
C LEU A 272 45.57 1.66 22.16
N SER A 273 46.10 2.78 22.65
CA SER A 273 47.47 2.80 23.17
C SER A 273 47.68 4.00 24.09
N LEU A 274 47.89 3.64 25.36
CA LEU A 274 48.71 4.32 26.35
C LEU A 274 50.09 4.71 25.80
#